data_AF-A0A2S8R7U1-F1
#
_entry.id   AF-A0A2S8R7U1-F1
#
_cell.length_a   1.000
_cell.length_b   1.000
_cell.length_c   1.000
_cell.angle_alpha   90.00
_cell.angle_beta   90.00
_cell.angle_gamma   90.00
#
_symmetry.space_group_name_H-M   'P 1'
#
loop_
_entity.id
_entity.type
_entity.pdbx_description
1 polymer ?
#
loop_
_entity_poly.entity_id
_entity_poly.type
_entity_poly.pdbx_seq_one_letter_code
_entity_poly.pdbx_strand_id
1 'polypeptide(L)'
;MKKENLTKLIVLTSVIVLCAGIVAFASSLTTEIKAILTQEFTIKYYGEVQEMKDGSGNPVYPIVYNGTTYLPVRAISDMMGIPVDWDASTKTVILGTEEKPPKSVLSFEGKTSDYSSKVTDKASLTVKGANGADIVYNDGVSFRIWNGTSSANADRAYQANIGGGYTNLSFDAYVATHEDNFGKRPYEIIIYNIDNGEKLASITVMAGEINKVEDIDITGVKKIGFAANGIQISGANSTDRAYFFNPIVYSKSNKPVKQETDTDTENDAQTDTDSQIDTGDKTQAKSVLSFEGKTSDYSSRVTDKASLTVKGDDGTDVVYNDGVSFRIWNGTSSANVDRAYQTNIGGSYTKLSFDAYVATKEENFGKRSYEIIIYNVDTKEKLASITVMAGEIKKVEDIDITGVKKIGFAANGIQITGADNTDRAYFFNPTVE
;
A
#
# COMPACT_ATOMS: atom_id res chain seq x y z
N MET A 1 54.29 -52.29 30.11
CA MET A 1 53.37 -52.88 29.11
C MET A 1 54.11 -53.08 27.80
N LYS A 2 54.04 -54.26 27.18
CA LYS A 2 54.60 -54.50 25.84
C LYS A 2 53.96 -53.50 24.84
N LYS A 3 54.73 -52.94 23.91
CA LYS A 3 54.26 -51.92 22.93
C LYS A 3 52.95 -52.34 22.23
N GLU A 4 52.76 -53.63 21.99
CA GLU A 4 51.54 -54.19 21.37
C GLU A 4 50.26 -54.07 22.22
N ASN A 5 50.39 -54.04 23.55
CA ASN A 5 49.25 -53.90 24.47
C ASN A 5 48.89 -52.43 24.70
N LEU A 6 49.81 -51.50 24.44
CA LEU A 6 49.56 -50.05 24.52
C LEU A 6 48.80 -49.55 23.29
N THR A 7 49.12 -50.07 22.10
CA THR A 7 48.41 -49.73 20.85
C THR A 7 46.96 -50.23 20.87
N LYS A 8 46.71 -51.43 21.40
CA LYS A 8 45.33 -51.96 21.54
C LYS A 8 44.51 -51.20 22.57
N LEU A 9 45.13 -50.70 23.65
CA LEU A 9 44.45 -49.90 24.67
C LEU A 9 44.08 -48.50 24.13
N ILE A 10 44.95 -47.89 23.33
CA ILE A 10 44.67 -46.58 22.71
C ILE A 10 43.56 -46.71 21.67
N VAL A 11 43.55 -47.75 20.82
CA VAL A 11 42.46 -47.96 19.84
C VAL A 11 41.11 -48.25 20.53
N LEU A 12 41.10 -48.97 21.65
CA LEU A 12 39.86 -49.25 22.38
C LEU A 12 39.29 -48.01 23.10
N THR A 13 40.16 -47.09 23.54
CA THR A 13 39.73 -45.83 24.18
C THR A 13 39.24 -44.80 23.15
N SER A 14 39.82 -44.81 21.94
CA SER A 14 39.39 -43.93 20.84
C SER A 14 38.02 -44.28 20.25
N VAL A 15 37.54 -45.52 20.41
CA VAL A 15 36.22 -45.95 19.91
C VAL A 15 35.10 -45.61 20.89
N ILE A 16 35.38 -45.54 22.21
CA ILE A 16 34.36 -45.22 23.21
C ILE A 16 34.04 -43.71 23.24
N VAL A 17 34.98 -42.85 22.86
CA VAL A 17 34.77 -41.39 22.81
C VAL A 17 33.97 -40.95 21.56
N LEU A 18 33.85 -41.80 20.52
CA LEU A 18 33.05 -41.48 19.33
C LEU A 18 31.56 -41.80 19.45
N CYS A 19 31.11 -42.47 20.53
CA CYS A 19 29.70 -42.82 20.73
C CYS A 19 28.94 -41.91 21.71
N ALA A 20 29.59 -40.91 22.31
CA ALA A 20 28.89 -39.80 22.95
C ALA A 20 28.39 -38.84 21.86
N GLY A 21 27.49 -39.34 21.00
CA GLY A 21 26.69 -38.49 20.13
C GLY A 21 25.99 -37.48 21.03
N ILE A 22 26.33 -36.20 20.85
CA ILE A 22 25.53 -35.12 21.38
C ILE A 22 24.16 -35.27 20.70
N VAL A 23 23.22 -35.91 21.38
CA VAL A 23 21.82 -35.82 20.99
C VAL A 23 21.42 -34.41 21.37
N ALA A 24 21.60 -33.49 20.43
CA ALA A 24 20.92 -32.21 20.50
C ALA A 24 19.44 -32.53 20.43
N PHE A 25 18.78 -32.64 21.59
CA PHE A 25 17.34 -32.57 21.64
C PHE A 25 16.99 -31.15 21.19
N ALA A 26 16.66 -31.00 19.92
CA ALA A 26 15.86 -29.87 19.51
C ALA A 26 14.61 -29.92 20.41
N SER A 27 14.45 -28.93 21.30
CA SER A 27 13.20 -28.79 22.05
C SER A 27 12.11 -28.64 21.00
N SER A 28 11.25 -29.66 20.84
CA SER A 28 10.09 -29.49 19.99
C SER A 28 9.26 -28.36 20.61
N LEU A 29 8.98 -27.32 19.84
CA LEU A 29 8.03 -26.26 20.22
C LEU A 29 6.60 -26.82 20.40
N THR A 30 6.41 -28.10 20.14
CA THR A 30 5.18 -28.86 20.30
C THR A 30 5.34 -29.87 21.41
N THR A 31 4.43 -29.83 22.39
CA THR A 31 4.26 -30.87 23.40
C THR A 31 2.95 -31.58 23.11
N GLU A 32 2.99 -32.91 22.97
CA GLU A 32 1.76 -33.70 22.86
C GLU A 32 1.08 -33.75 24.22
N ILE A 33 -0.20 -33.41 24.26
CA ILE A 33 -1.03 -33.45 25.46
C ILE A 33 -2.23 -34.36 25.26
N LYS A 34 -2.68 -35.01 26.32
CA LYS A 34 -3.98 -35.70 26.36
C LYS A 34 -5.02 -34.73 26.91
N ALA A 35 -6.04 -34.42 26.13
CA ALA A 35 -7.12 -33.52 26.51
C ALA A 35 -8.48 -34.18 26.27
N ILE A 36 -9.53 -33.66 26.93
CA ILE A 36 -10.90 -34.15 26.80
C ILE A 36 -11.68 -33.17 25.92
N LEU A 37 -12.24 -33.65 24.82
CA LEU A 37 -13.23 -32.90 24.04
C LEU A 37 -14.61 -33.14 24.68
N THR A 38 -15.30 -32.10 25.14
CA THR A 38 -16.58 -32.23 25.86
C THR A 38 -17.72 -31.52 25.14
N GLN A 39 -18.86 -32.20 24.99
CA GLN A 39 -20.11 -31.63 24.47
C GLN A 39 -21.07 -31.21 25.60
N GLU A 40 -20.69 -31.41 26.86
CA GLU A 40 -21.54 -31.11 28.02
C GLU A 40 -21.61 -29.61 28.32
N PHE A 41 -20.70 -28.82 27.77
CA PHE A 41 -20.63 -27.39 28.04
C PHE A 41 -21.59 -26.60 27.16
N THR A 42 -22.36 -25.73 27.81
CA THR A 42 -23.22 -24.75 27.14
C THR A 42 -22.56 -23.37 27.22
N ILE A 43 -22.31 -22.75 26.06
CA ILE A 43 -21.80 -21.38 25.99
C ILE A 43 -22.98 -20.42 25.85
N LYS A 44 -23.00 -19.36 26.66
CA LYS A 44 -24.00 -18.31 26.59
C LYS A 44 -23.34 -16.95 26.36
N TYR A 45 -23.91 -16.16 25.47
CA TYR A 45 -23.55 -14.77 25.23
C TYR A 45 -24.79 -13.91 25.38
N TYR A 46 -24.73 -12.89 26.24
CA TYR A 46 -25.92 -12.12 26.69
C TYR A 46 -27.12 -12.98 27.13
N GLY A 47 -26.84 -14.12 27.78
CA GLY A 47 -27.88 -15.04 28.28
C GLY A 47 -28.41 -16.04 27.24
N GLU A 48 -28.15 -15.80 25.96
CA GLU A 48 -28.56 -16.67 24.85
C GLU A 48 -27.55 -17.78 24.59
N VAL A 49 -28.04 -19.01 24.38
CA VAL A 49 -27.20 -20.17 24.05
C VAL A 49 -26.59 -20.00 22.67
N GLN A 50 -25.28 -20.17 22.56
CA GLN A 50 -24.54 -19.98 21.31
C GLN A 50 -24.15 -21.32 20.69
N GLU A 51 -24.36 -21.44 19.38
CA GLU A 51 -23.79 -22.52 18.59
C GLU A 51 -22.37 -22.16 18.18
N MET A 52 -21.38 -22.90 18.67
CA MET A 52 -20.00 -22.70 18.26
C MET A 52 -19.72 -23.41 16.94
N LYS A 53 -19.28 -22.65 15.93
CA LYS A 53 -18.95 -23.16 14.60
C LYS A 53 -17.52 -22.81 14.21
N ASP A 54 -16.90 -23.64 13.38
CA ASP A 54 -15.66 -23.30 12.68
C ASP A 54 -15.92 -22.43 11.44
N GLY A 55 -14.83 -22.04 10.75
CA GLY A 55 -14.93 -21.25 9.52
C GLY A 55 -15.58 -21.96 8.33
N SER A 56 -15.82 -23.27 8.43
CA SER A 56 -16.56 -24.06 7.43
C SER A 56 -18.03 -24.27 7.83
N GLY A 57 -18.45 -23.72 8.97
CA GLY A 57 -19.80 -23.86 9.51
C GLY A 57 -20.04 -25.16 10.30
N ASN A 58 -19.00 -25.98 10.54
CA ASN A 58 -19.14 -27.21 11.31
C ASN A 58 -19.18 -26.92 12.80
N PRO A 59 -19.96 -27.68 13.60
CA PRO A 59 -19.97 -27.51 15.05
C PRO A 59 -18.60 -27.84 15.66
N VAL A 60 -18.15 -26.97 16.56
CA VAL A 60 -16.91 -27.16 17.33
C VAL A 60 -17.22 -27.14 18.81
N TYR A 61 -16.41 -27.85 19.60
CA TYR A 61 -16.65 -28.06 21.03
C TYR A 61 -15.46 -27.63 21.88
N PRO A 62 -15.67 -27.24 23.15
CA PRO A 62 -14.59 -26.93 24.07
C PRO A 62 -13.69 -28.12 24.34
N ILE A 63 -12.43 -27.82 24.63
CA ILE A 63 -11.44 -28.80 25.09
C ILE A 63 -11.13 -28.53 26.55
N VAL A 64 -11.16 -29.55 27.40
CA VAL A 64 -10.71 -29.49 28.79
C VAL A 64 -9.33 -30.11 28.90
N TYR A 65 -8.38 -29.32 29.41
CA TYR A 65 -7.03 -29.77 29.69
C TYR A 65 -6.60 -29.24 31.06
N ASN A 66 -6.16 -30.14 31.95
CA ASN A 66 -5.76 -29.84 33.34
C ASN A 66 -6.77 -28.95 34.09
N GLY A 67 -8.07 -29.25 33.96
CA GLY A 67 -9.14 -28.50 34.63
C GLY A 67 -9.43 -27.12 34.01
N THR A 68 -8.72 -26.72 32.96
CA THR A 68 -8.96 -25.48 32.21
C THR A 68 -9.74 -25.79 30.94
N THR A 69 -10.73 -24.95 30.65
CA THR A 69 -11.54 -25.04 29.43
C THR A 69 -10.97 -24.12 28.37
N TYR A 70 -10.64 -24.66 27.20
CA TYR A 70 -10.15 -23.95 26.03
C TYR A 70 -11.26 -23.88 24.99
N LEU A 71 -11.47 -22.69 24.44
CA LEU A 71 -12.53 -22.42 23.47
C LEU A 71 -11.94 -22.13 22.09
N PRO A 72 -12.60 -22.58 21.00
CA PRO A 72 -12.18 -22.24 19.65
C PRO A 72 -12.23 -20.72 19.42
N VAL A 73 -11.07 -20.10 19.20
CA VAL A 73 -10.94 -18.64 19.08
C VAL A 73 -11.82 -18.05 17.97
N ARG A 74 -11.97 -18.76 16.84
CA ARG A 74 -12.80 -18.32 15.71
C ARG A 74 -14.29 -18.27 16.09
N ALA A 75 -14.80 -19.30 16.77
CA ALA A 75 -16.19 -19.33 17.23
C ALA A 75 -16.49 -18.16 18.19
N ILE A 76 -15.58 -17.88 19.14
CA ILE A 76 -15.74 -16.77 20.08
C ILE A 76 -15.67 -15.42 19.37
N SER A 77 -14.76 -15.27 18.43
CA SER A 77 -14.58 -14.01 17.71
C SER A 77 -15.76 -13.72 16.79
N ASP A 78 -16.34 -14.75 16.15
CA ASP A 78 -17.57 -14.64 15.35
C ASP A 78 -18.75 -14.19 16.22
N MET A 79 -18.89 -14.72 17.44
CA MET A 79 -19.91 -14.24 18.41
C MET A 79 -19.72 -12.76 18.77
N MET A 80 -18.47 -12.28 18.77
CA MET A 80 -18.11 -10.92 19.15
C MET A 80 -18.00 -9.95 17.96
N GLY A 81 -18.17 -10.43 16.72
CA GLY A 81 -17.97 -9.63 15.51
C GLY A 81 -16.53 -9.20 15.27
N ILE A 82 -15.55 -9.91 15.84
CA ILE A 82 -14.12 -9.61 15.68
C ILE A 82 -13.58 -10.49 14.54
N PRO A 83 -13.00 -9.91 13.46
CA PRO A 83 -12.40 -10.71 12.40
C PRO A 83 -11.17 -11.48 12.92
N VAL A 84 -11.00 -12.71 12.42
CA VAL A 84 -9.85 -13.57 12.75
C VAL A 84 -9.12 -14.00 11.49
N ASP A 85 -7.82 -13.73 11.44
CA ASP A 85 -6.93 -14.20 10.38
C ASP A 85 -5.81 -15.12 10.93
N TRP A 86 -5.20 -15.91 10.05
CA TRP A 86 -4.08 -16.78 10.37
C TRP A 86 -2.92 -16.52 9.41
N ASP A 87 -1.83 -15.97 9.95
CA ASP A 87 -0.57 -15.90 9.23
C ASP A 87 0.22 -17.19 9.45
N ALA A 88 0.20 -18.05 8.43
CA ALA A 88 0.92 -19.33 8.45
C ALA A 88 2.45 -19.17 8.48
N SER A 89 2.99 -18.06 7.98
CA SER A 89 4.44 -17.83 7.92
C SER A 89 5.02 -17.55 9.30
N THR A 90 4.32 -16.76 10.09
CA THR A 90 4.72 -16.39 11.47
C THR A 90 4.06 -17.25 12.54
N LYS A 91 3.09 -18.11 12.15
CA LYS A 91 2.24 -18.90 13.05
C LYS A 91 1.43 -18.01 14.01
N THR A 92 0.87 -16.92 13.48
CA THR A 92 0.17 -15.89 14.25
C THR A 92 -1.34 -15.93 14.00
N VAL A 93 -2.11 -15.96 15.08
CA VAL A 93 -3.57 -15.68 15.04
C VAL A 93 -3.76 -14.18 15.20
N ILE A 94 -4.36 -13.53 14.21
CA ILE A 94 -4.63 -12.09 14.22
C ILE A 94 -6.09 -11.89 14.61
N LEU A 95 -6.34 -11.12 15.67
CA LEU A 95 -7.68 -10.75 16.13
C LEU A 95 -7.91 -9.26 15.88
N GLY A 96 -8.99 -8.93 15.16
CA GLY A 96 -9.28 -7.56 14.75
C GLY A 96 -8.58 -7.16 13.45
N THR A 97 -8.80 -5.91 13.03
CA THR A 97 -8.08 -5.33 11.89
C THR A 97 -6.72 -4.83 12.37
N GLU A 98 -5.63 -5.18 11.68
CA GLU A 98 -4.36 -4.47 11.86
C GLU A 98 -4.62 -2.95 11.77
N GLU A 99 -4.05 -2.17 12.69
CA GLU A 99 -4.12 -0.72 12.62
C GLU A 99 -3.37 -0.24 11.39
N LYS A 100 -4.12 0.13 10.34
CA LYS A 100 -3.53 0.68 9.13
C LYS A 100 -3.43 2.20 9.28
N PRO A 101 -2.28 2.80 8.94
CA PRO A 101 -2.18 4.24 8.90
C PRO A 101 -3.16 4.79 7.86
N PRO A 102 -3.63 6.04 8.02
CA PRO A 102 -4.50 6.67 7.04
C PRO A 102 -3.85 6.66 5.66
N LYS A 103 -4.63 6.31 4.65
CA LYS A 103 -4.14 6.19 3.28
C LYS A 103 -5.11 6.80 2.30
N SER A 104 -4.60 7.58 1.34
CA SER A 104 -5.40 8.06 0.23
C SER A 104 -5.97 6.90 -0.57
N VAL A 105 -7.25 6.98 -0.92
CA VAL A 105 -7.96 6.05 -1.80
C VAL A 105 -7.33 6.00 -3.19
N LEU A 106 -6.72 7.10 -3.66
CA LEU A 106 -6.09 7.16 -4.98
C LEU A 106 -4.76 6.42 -5.05
N SER A 107 -4.20 6.02 -3.89
CA SER A 107 -2.99 5.20 -3.80
C SER A 107 -3.23 3.71 -4.07
N PHE A 108 -4.50 3.27 -4.10
CA PHE A 108 -4.88 1.90 -4.42
C PHE A 108 -5.07 1.72 -5.93
N GLU A 109 -5.13 0.46 -6.36
CA GLU A 109 -5.58 0.12 -7.71
C GLU A 109 -7.00 0.65 -7.91
N GLY A 110 -7.17 1.44 -8.96
CA GLY A 110 -8.42 2.11 -9.28
C GLY A 110 -8.91 1.80 -10.68
N LYS A 111 -10.22 1.64 -10.83
CA LYS A 111 -10.90 1.52 -12.12
C LYS A 111 -11.71 2.79 -12.38
N THR A 112 -11.52 3.36 -13.56
CA THR A 112 -12.24 4.55 -14.06
C THR A 112 -13.39 4.14 -14.99
N SER A 113 -14.20 5.13 -15.39
CA SER A 113 -15.28 4.98 -16.35
C SER A 113 -15.41 6.26 -17.18
N ASP A 114 -16.32 6.28 -18.16
CA ASP A 114 -16.68 7.50 -18.90
C ASP A 114 -17.29 8.60 -18.02
N TYR A 115 -17.69 8.24 -16.79
CA TYR A 115 -18.25 9.16 -15.80
C TYR A 115 -17.25 9.52 -14.72
N SER A 116 -16.25 8.70 -14.44
CA SER A 116 -15.44 8.84 -13.24
C SER A 116 -13.96 8.70 -13.51
N SER A 117 -13.16 9.61 -12.98
CA SER A 117 -11.70 9.57 -13.12
C SER A 117 -11.00 10.14 -11.89
N LYS A 118 -9.70 9.85 -11.74
CA LYS A 118 -8.84 10.67 -10.89
C LYS A 118 -8.82 12.10 -11.43
N VAL A 119 -8.75 13.09 -10.54
CA VAL A 119 -8.47 14.48 -10.90
C VAL A 119 -6.98 14.57 -11.20
N THR A 120 -6.63 15.00 -12.41
CA THR A 120 -5.22 15.14 -12.85
C THR A 120 -4.85 16.58 -13.12
N ASP A 121 -5.82 17.46 -13.32
CA ASP A 121 -5.60 18.89 -13.47
C ASP A 121 -5.61 19.59 -12.11
N LYS A 122 -4.58 20.38 -11.84
CA LYS A 122 -4.42 21.09 -10.55
C LYS A 122 -5.51 22.14 -10.30
N ALA A 123 -6.09 22.69 -11.36
CA ALA A 123 -7.14 23.69 -11.25
C ALA A 123 -8.40 23.11 -10.61
N SER A 124 -8.81 21.89 -11.00
CA SER A 124 -9.95 21.20 -10.39
C SER A 124 -9.70 20.74 -8.94
N LEU A 125 -8.46 20.75 -8.46
CA LEU A 125 -8.12 20.50 -7.04
C LEU A 125 -8.16 21.77 -6.19
N THR A 126 -8.47 22.93 -6.79
CA THR A 126 -8.55 24.20 -6.08
C THR A 126 -9.99 24.71 -6.07
N VAL A 127 -10.53 24.97 -4.89
CA VAL A 127 -11.87 25.54 -4.71
C VAL A 127 -11.81 26.75 -3.79
N LYS A 128 -12.79 27.64 -3.91
CA LYS A 128 -12.91 28.79 -3.03
C LYS A 128 -13.55 28.37 -1.71
N GLY A 129 -12.87 28.63 -0.60
CA GLY A 129 -13.42 28.50 0.74
C GLY A 129 -14.44 29.60 1.04
N ALA A 130 -15.13 29.49 2.18
CA ALA A 130 -16.19 30.42 2.59
C ALA A 130 -15.72 31.88 2.74
N ASN A 131 -14.42 32.09 3.01
CA ASN A 131 -13.79 33.41 3.09
C ASN A 131 -13.23 33.92 1.73
N GLY A 132 -13.45 33.17 0.64
CA GLY A 132 -12.90 33.48 -0.68
C GLY A 132 -11.43 33.10 -0.88
N ALA A 133 -10.77 32.51 0.12
CA ALA A 133 -9.42 31.98 -0.01
C ALA A 133 -9.44 30.68 -0.84
N ASP A 134 -8.35 30.41 -1.56
CA ASP A 134 -8.19 29.15 -2.26
C ASP A 134 -7.86 28.03 -1.26
N ILE A 135 -8.61 26.94 -1.36
CA ILE A 135 -8.33 25.68 -0.69
C ILE A 135 -7.82 24.72 -1.75
N VAL A 136 -6.60 24.23 -1.57
CA VAL A 136 -5.92 23.33 -2.50
C VAL A 136 -5.88 21.94 -1.92
N TYR A 137 -6.41 20.98 -2.67
CA TYR A 137 -6.41 19.57 -2.32
C TYR A 137 -5.24 18.83 -2.98
N ASN A 138 -4.77 17.76 -2.34
CA ASN A 138 -3.63 16.98 -2.83
C ASN A 138 -4.05 16.01 -3.92
N ASP A 139 -5.23 15.40 -3.75
CA ASP A 139 -5.81 14.50 -4.72
C ASP A 139 -7.34 14.53 -4.67
N GLY A 140 -7.96 13.88 -5.66
CA GLY A 140 -9.40 13.75 -5.68
C GLY A 140 -9.93 12.85 -6.79
N VAL A 141 -11.15 12.41 -6.59
CA VAL A 141 -11.95 11.72 -7.62
C VAL A 141 -12.90 12.74 -8.23
N SER A 142 -13.08 12.70 -9.54
CA SER A 142 -14.16 13.41 -10.24
C SER A 142 -15.21 12.44 -10.76
N PHE A 143 -16.47 12.85 -10.70
CA PHE A 143 -17.61 12.13 -11.27
C PHE A 143 -18.51 13.09 -12.05
N ARG A 144 -18.73 12.82 -13.33
CA ARG A 144 -19.62 13.56 -14.22
C ARG A 144 -21.07 13.28 -13.87
N ILE A 145 -21.86 14.33 -13.70
CA ILE A 145 -23.29 14.24 -13.44
C ILE A 145 -24.03 14.60 -14.72
N TRP A 146 -24.71 13.63 -15.31
CA TRP A 146 -25.42 13.82 -16.58
C TRP A 146 -26.89 14.22 -16.37
N ASN A 147 -27.57 13.66 -15.37
CA ASN A 147 -28.93 14.04 -15.00
C ASN A 147 -29.28 13.71 -13.54
N GLY A 148 -30.45 14.21 -13.12
CA GLY A 148 -30.92 14.26 -11.73
C GLY A 148 -31.42 12.96 -11.11
N THR A 149 -31.31 11.80 -11.76
CA THR A 149 -31.76 10.52 -11.15
C THR A 149 -31.00 9.28 -11.60
N SER A 150 -30.13 9.35 -12.62
CA SER A 150 -29.60 8.12 -13.25
C SER A 150 -28.12 8.20 -13.66
N SER A 151 -27.36 9.11 -13.05
CA SER A 151 -25.93 9.25 -13.30
C SER A 151 -25.14 8.19 -12.51
N ALA A 152 -25.38 8.13 -11.20
CA ALA A 152 -24.71 7.22 -10.29
C ALA A 152 -25.10 5.75 -10.52
N ASN A 153 -24.09 4.92 -10.65
CA ASN A 153 -24.18 3.47 -10.76
C ASN A 153 -22.84 2.90 -10.28
N ALA A 154 -22.83 1.77 -9.58
CA ALA A 154 -21.60 1.10 -9.13
C ALA A 154 -20.60 0.84 -10.28
N ASP A 155 -21.07 0.48 -11.48
CA ASP A 155 -20.25 0.26 -12.67
C ASP A 155 -19.64 1.55 -13.24
N ARG A 156 -20.31 2.68 -13.01
CA ARG A 156 -19.84 4.01 -13.43
C ARG A 156 -18.99 4.69 -12.37
N ALA A 157 -19.07 4.24 -11.12
CA ALA A 157 -18.33 4.81 -10.02
C ALA A 157 -16.82 4.70 -10.26
N TYR A 158 -16.05 5.63 -9.70
CA TYR A 158 -14.62 5.40 -9.56
C TYR A 158 -14.44 4.31 -8.51
N GLN A 159 -13.84 3.19 -8.87
CA GLN A 159 -13.69 2.04 -7.97
C GLN A 159 -12.26 1.98 -7.45
N ALA A 160 -12.06 1.68 -6.18
CA ALA A 160 -10.74 1.48 -5.58
C ALA A 160 -10.70 0.20 -4.74
N ASN A 161 -9.67 -0.63 -4.93
CA ASN A 161 -9.46 -1.86 -4.19
C ASN A 161 -8.65 -1.62 -2.90
N ILE A 162 -9.36 -1.40 -1.80
CA ILE A 162 -8.81 -1.07 -0.48
C ILE A 162 -8.48 -2.31 0.38
N GLY A 163 -8.84 -3.51 -0.08
CA GLY A 163 -8.39 -4.78 0.50
C GLY A 163 -9.03 -5.20 1.83
N GLY A 164 -10.08 -4.53 2.31
CA GLY A 164 -10.89 -5.00 3.45
C GLY A 164 -10.36 -4.69 4.84
N GLY A 165 -9.17 -4.10 4.95
CA GLY A 165 -8.50 -3.85 6.23
C GLY A 165 -8.68 -2.45 6.83
N TYR A 166 -9.59 -1.63 6.29
CA TYR A 166 -9.89 -0.29 6.82
C TYR A 166 -11.32 -0.28 7.35
N THR A 167 -11.60 0.58 8.34
CA THR A 167 -12.93 0.67 8.97
C THR A 167 -13.66 1.96 8.62
N ASN A 168 -12.94 3.02 8.24
CA ASN A 168 -13.52 4.34 8.00
C ASN A 168 -13.02 4.99 6.71
N LEU A 169 -13.89 5.77 6.07
CA LEU A 169 -13.61 6.66 4.94
C LEU A 169 -14.03 8.10 5.27
N SER A 170 -13.15 9.05 4.96
CA SER A 170 -13.43 10.49 5.04
C SER A 170 -12.98 11.20 3.76
N PHE A 171 -13.66 12.28 3.36
CA PHE A 171 -13.32 13.13 2.22
C PHE A 171 -14.05 14.47 2.30
N ASP A 172 -13.59 15.45 1.52
CA ASP A 172 -14.34 16.67 1.26
C ASP A 172 -15.10 16.55 -0.06
N ALA A 173 -16.41 16.77 -0.03
CA ALA A 173 -17.26 16.73 -1.21
C ALA A 173 -17.52 18.14 -1.75
N TYR A 174 -17.46 18.29 -3.08
CA TYR A 174 -17.77 19.53 -3.76
C TYR A 174 -18.46 19.25 -5.09
N VAL A 175 -19.46 20.04 -5.47
CA VAL A 175 -20.10 19.92 -6.78
C VAL A 175 -19.93 21.21 -7.58
N ALA A 176 -19.20 21.12 -8.68
CA ALA A 176 -19.03 22.19 -9.65
C ALA A 176 -20.19 22.18 -10.66
N THR A 177 -20.81 23.34 -10.83
CA THR A 177 -21.91 23.61 -11.77
C THR A 177 -21.87 25.11 -12.12
N HIS A 178 -22.87 25.60 -12.85
CA HIS A 178 -23.03 27.04 -13.07
C HIS A 178 -23.19 27.80 -11.75
N GLU A 179 -22.50 28.92 -11.56
CA GLU A 179 -22.44 29.66 -10.30
C GLU A 179 -23.83 30.08 -9.77
N ASP A 180 -24.80 30.33 -10.64
CA ASP A 180 -26.19 30.63 -10.26
C ASP A 180 -26.85 29.56 -9.39
N ASN A 181 -26.36 28.31 -9.47
CA ASN A 181 -26.85 27.16 -8.70
C ASN A 181 -26.14 27.00 -7.34
N PHE A 182 -25.07 27.74 -7.07
CA PHE A 182 -24.31 27.61 -5.83
C PHE A 182 -25.18 27.95 -4.62
N GLY A 183 -25.12 27.10 -3.58
CA GLY A 183 -25.95 27.19 -2.37
C GLY A 183 -27.45 26.94 -2.59
N LYS A 184 -27.89 26.58 -3.80
CA LYS A 184 -29.33 26.42 -4.14
C LYS A 184 -29.69 25.03 -4.63
N ARG A 185 -28.78 24.36 -5.32
CA ARG A 185 -29.06 23.09 -5.98
C ARG A 185 -28.45 21.90 -5.22
N PRO A 186 -29.28 20.98 -4.71
CA PRO A 186 -28.80 19.80 -4.02
C PRO A 186 -28.37 18.70 -4.99
N TYR A 187 -27.36 17.96 -4.57
CA TYR A 187 -26.83 16.77 -5.24
C TYR A 187 -26.72 15.63 -4.22
N GLU A 188 -26.77 14.41 -4.71
CA GLU A 188 -26.57 13.20 -3.91
C GLU A 188 -25.18 12.63 -4.22
N ILE A 189 -24.33 12.55 -3.21
CA ILE A 189 -23.06 11.84 -3.27
C ILE A 189 -23.24 10.44 -2.69
N ILE A 190 -22.74 9.43 -3.39
CA ILE A 190 -22.97 8.02 -3.05
C ILE A 190 -21.63 7.29 -2.97
N ILE A 191 -21.44 6.55 -1.88
CA ILE A 191 -20.35 5.60 -1.70
C ILE A 191 -20.91 4.18 -1.80
N TYR A 192 -20.32 3.36 -2.67
CA TYR A 192 -20.72 1.97 -2.88
C TYR A 192 -19.71 0.99 -2.29
N ASN A 193 -20.20 -0.15 -1.79
CA ASN A 193 -19.44 -1.39 -1.78
C ASN A 193 -19.58 -2.02 -3.16
N ILE A 194 -18.48 -2.09 -3.91
CA ILE A 194 -18.52 -2.52 -5.31
C ILE A 194 -18.74 -4.03 -5.43
N ASP A 195 -18.33 -4.83 -4.44
CA ASP A 195 -18.42 -6.29 -4.54
C ASP A 195 -19.87 -6.79 -4.45
N ASN A 196 -20.75 -6.07 -3.75
CA ASN A 196 -22.17 -6.44 -3.57
C ASN A 196 -23.16 -5.38 -4.11
N GLY A 197 -22.67 -4.21 -4.55
CA GLY A 197 -23.50 -3.11 -5.06
C GLY A 197 -24.23 -2.29 -4.00
N GLU A 198 -23.96 -2.54 -2.71
CA GLU A 198 -24.58 -1.84 -1.58
C GLU A 198 -24.16 -0.36 -1.53
N LYS A 199 -25.08 0.53 -1.15
CA LYS A 199 -24.76 1.93 -0.84
C LYS A 199 -24.31 2.03 0.62
N LEU A 200 -23.03 2.25 0.83
CA LEU A 200 -22.41 2.46 2.15
C LEU A 200 -22.77 3.83 2.73
N ALA A 201 -22.92 4.84 1.85
CA ALA A 201 -23.38 6.16 2.24
C ALA A 201 -24.15 6.83 1.08
N SER A 202 -25.13 7.65 1.43
CA SER A 202 -25.83 8.57 0.51
C SER A 202 -26.01 9.91 1.22
N ILE A 203 -25.38 10.96 0.71
CA ILE A 203 -25.24 12.25 1.39
C ILE A 203 -25.71 13.35 0.46
N THR A 204 -26.58 14.22 0.96
CA THR A 204 -26.99 15.41 0.22
C THR A 204 -25.96 16.53 0.41
N VAL A 205 -25.49 17.10 -0.69
CA VAL A 205 -24.54 18.21 -0.71
C VAL A 205 -25.08 19.36 -1.58
N MET A 206 -24.74 20.59 -1.23
CA MET A 206 -25.11 21.76 -2.02
C MET A 206 -24.02 22.11 -3.02
N ALA A 207 -24.41 22.50 -4.24
CA ALA A 207 -23.47 22.96 -5.25
C ALA A 207 -22.65 24.17 -4.75
N GLY A 208 -21.37 24.22 -5.11
CA GLY A 208 -20.48 25.31 -4.74
C GLY A 208 -20.04 25.34 -3.26
N GLU A 209 -20.49 24.38 -2.44
CA GLU A 209 -20.13 24.31 -1.02
C GLU A 209 -19.19 23.12 -0.75
N ILE A 210 -18.22 23.34 0.12
CA ILE A 210 -17.34 22.27 0.62
C ILE A 210 -18.07 21.56 1.75
N ASN A 211 -18.38 20.29 1.52
CA ASN A 211 -19.10 19.44 2.48
C ASN A 211 -18.13 18.41 3.04
N LYS A 212 -17.74 18.55 4.31
CA LYS A 212 -16.87 17.58 4.98
C LYS A 212 -17.65 16.32 5.30
N VAL A 213 -17.17 15.19 4.78
CA VAL A 213 -17.76 13.86 5.01
C VAL A 213 -16.78 13.05 5.82
N GLU A 214 -17.19 12.67 7.02
CA GLU A 214 -16.31 11.97 7.97
C GLU A 214 -16.88 10.62 8.40
N ASP A 215 -15.98 9.68 8.72
CA ASP A 215 -16.25 8.44 9.44
C ASP A 215 -17.29 7.51 8.79
N ILE A 216 -17.39 7.46 7.45
CA ILE A 216 -18.22 6.46 6.75
C ILE A 216 -17.70 5.06 7.10
N ASP A 217 -18.56 4.20 7.63
CA ASP A 217 -18.21 2.81 7.94
C ASP A 217 -17.98 2.01 6.65
N ILE A 218 -16.78 1.46 6.54
CA ILE A 218 -16.33 0.62 5.42
C ILE A 218 -15.73 -0.69 5.93
N THR A 219 -16.08 -1.10 7.16
CA THR A 219 -15.54 -2.30 7.80
C THR A 219 -15.75 -3.54 6.93
N GLY A 220 -14.66 -4.22 6.60
CA GLY A 220 -14.66 -5.43 5.76
C GLY A 220 -14.87 -5.17 4.26
N VAL A 221 -15.04 -3.92 3.82
CA VAL A 221 -15.22 -3.57 2.40
C VAL A 221 -13.90 -3.68 1.66
N LYS A 222 -13.84 -4.52 0.62
CA LYS A 222 -12.63 -4.69 -0.20
C LYS A 222 -12.54 -3.70 -1.34
N LYS A 223 -13.67 -3.30 -1.94
CA LYS A 223 -13.72 -2.32 -3.01
C LYS A 223 -14.77 -1.25 -2.75
N ILE A 224 -14.35 0.00 -2.79
CA ILE A 224 -15.22 1.18 -2.62
C ILE A 224 -15.45 1.88 -3.95
N GLY A 225 -16.64 2.47 -4.13
CA GLY A 225 -17.06 3.19 -5.32
C GLY A 225 -17.50 4.60 -5.02
N PHE A 226 -17.05 5.60 -5.79
CA PHE A 226 -17.47 7.00 -5.66
C PHE A 226 -18.34 7.42 -6.85
N ALA A 227 -19.55 7.86 -6.59
CA ALA A 227 -20.47 8.33 -7.62
C ALA A 227 -21.38 9.46 -7.12
N ALA A 228 -22.01 10.16 -8.06
CA ALA A 228 -22.92 11.26 -7.74
C ALA A 228 -24.14 11.30 -8.65
N ASN A 229 -25.24 11.79 -8.09
CA ASN A 229 -26.48 12.09 -8.78
C ASN A 229 -26.84 13.55 -8.54
N GLY A 230 -27.59 14.14 -9.47
CA GLY A 230 -28.38 15.31 -9.12
C GLY A 230 -29.59 14.95 -8.27
N ILE A 231 -30.19 15.93 -7.61
CA ILE A 231 -31.50 15.78 -6.96
C ILE A 231 -32.47 16.76 -7.62
N GLN A 232 -33.59 16.26 -8.15
CA GLN A 232 -34.67 17.06 -8.74
C GLN A 232 -34.24 18.02 -9.87
N ILE A 233 -33.23 17.63 -10.66
CA ILE A 233 -32.71 18.48 -11.72
C ILE A 233 -33.53 18.30 -13.01
N SER A 234 -34.32 19.31 -13.37
CA SER A 234 -34.76 19.50 -14.76
C SER A 234 -33.70 20.30 -15.52
N GLY A 235 -33.18 19.75 -16.62
CA GLY A 235 -32.16 20.45 -17.45
C GLY A 235 -30.73 20.38 -16.94
N ALA A 236 -30.28 19.23 -16.40
CA ALA A 236 -28.86 19.02 -16.14
C ALA A 236 -28.08 19.14 -17.45
N ASN A 237 -27.26 20.19 -17.57
CA ASN A 237 -26.24 20.23 -18.60
C ASN A 237 -25.18 19.20 -18.25
N SER A 238 -24.71 18.45 -19.23
CA SER A 238 -23.79 17.31 -19.06
C SER A 238 -22.38 17.66 -18.55
N THR A 239 -22.22 18.85 -17.95
CA THR A 239 -20.98 19.48 -17.50
C THR A 239 -20.83 19.52 -15.99
N ASP A 240 -21.90 19.25 -15.22
CA ASP A 240 -21.82 19.21 -13.75
C ASP A 240 -20.85 18.10 -13.30
N ARG A 241 -20.01 18.40 -12.31
CA ARG A 241 -19.01 17.46 -11.78
C ARG A 241 -19.04 17.44 -10.26
N ALA A 242 -19.18 16.25 -9.69
CA ALA A 242 -18.87 16.00 -8.29
C ALA A 242 -17.37 15.71 -8.14
N TYR A 243 -16.81 16.22 -7.05
CA TYR A 243 -15.45 16.00 -6.63
C TYR A 243 -15.46 15.44 -5.21
N PHE A 244 -14.56 14.48 -5.00
CA PHE A 244 -14.31 13.85 -3.72
C PHE A 244 -12.83 14.07 -3.43
N PHE A 245 -12.53 15.11 -2.69
CA PHE A 245 -11.18 15.58 -2.43
C PHE A 245 -10.57 14.90 -1.20
N ASN A 246 -9.27 14.61 -1.28
CA ASN A 246 -8.51 13.91 -0.25
C ASN A 246 -9.27 12.72 0.36
N PRO A 247 -9.80 11.78 -0.45
CA PRO A 247 -10.50 10.62 0.11
C PRO A 247 -9.49 9.71 0.81
N ILE A 248 -9.65 9.55 2.13
CA ILE A 248 -8.72 8.84 3.00
C ILE A 248 -9.46 7.69 3.71
N VAL A 249 -8.87 6.49 3.66
CA VAL A 249 -9.29 5.34 4.46
C VAL A 249 -8.38 5.15 5.66
N TYR A 250 -8.94 4.77 6.81
CA TYR A 250 -8.22 4.61 8.08
C TYR A 250 -8.92 3.61 9.00
N SER A 251 -8.19 3.15 10.02
CA SER A 251 -8.76 2.44 11.18
C SER A 251 -9.21 3.46 12.23
N LYS A 252 -10.30 3.19 12.98
CA LYS A 252 -10.92 4.16 13.92
C LYS A 252 -9.98 4.81 14.95
N SER A 253 -8.93 4.11 15.39
CA SER A 253 -7.89 4.64 16.28
C SER A 253 -6.95 5.66 15.61
N ASN A 254 -6.91 5.68 14.28
CA ASN A 254 -6.01 6.48 13.45
C ASN A 254 -6.73 7.58 12.66
N LYS A 255 -7.84 8.14 13.17
CA LYS A 255 -8.53 9.24 12.46
C LYS A 255 -7.52 10.35 12.13
N PRO A 256 -7.35 10.75 10.85
CA PRO A 256 -6.40 11.79 10.49
C PRO A 256 -6.71 13.10 11.23
N VAL A 257 -5.71 13.63 11.93
CA VAL A 257 -5.80 14.94 12.62
C VAL A 257 -5.88 16.04 11.56
N LYS A 258 -6.81 16.98 11.73
CA LYS A 258 -7.07 18.07 10.79
C LYS A 258 -5.79 18.84 10.46
N GLN A 259 -5.58 19.10 9.18
CA GLN A 259 -4.67 20.14 8.73
C GLN A 259 -5.43 21.46 8.81
N GLU A 260 -5.34 22.15 9.95
CA GLU A 260 -5.84 23.52 10.08
C GLU A 260 -4.90 24.46 9.30
N THR A 261 -5.51 25.30 8.48
CA THR A 261 -4.85 26.38 7.75
C THR A 261 -4.85 27.59 8.67
N ASP A 262 -3.80 27.75 9.47
CA ASP A 262 -3.62 28.95 10.29
C ASP A 262 -3.06 30.10 9.45
N THR A 263 -3.95 31.02 9.11
CA THR A 263 -3.60 32.44 8.99
C THR A 263 -3.90 33.10 10.33
N ASP A 264 -2.87 33.46 11.09
CA ASP A 264 -2.62 34.86 11.45
C ASP A 264 -1.36 35.01 12.32
N THR A 265 -0.72 36.16 12.13
CA THR A 265 0.57 36.53 12.69
C THR A 265 0.35 37.25 14.01
N GLU A 266 1.10 36.93 15.07
CA GLU A 266 1.73 37.95 15.91
C GLU A 266 2.84 37.38 16.81
N ASN A 267 3.91 38.15 16.90
CA ASN A 267 5.06 37.94 17.77
C ASN A 267 4.63 37.92 19.24
N ASP A 268 5.16 36.98 20.01
CA ASP A 268 5.89 37.40 21.20
C ASP A 268 7.03 36.44 21.52
N ALA A 269 8.22 37.02 21.67
CA ALA A 269 9.36 36.36 22.23
C ALA A 269 9.12 36.16 23.73
N GLN A 270 9.44 34.98 24.25
CA GLN A 270 10.55 34.79 25.20
C GLN A 270 10.44 33.41 25.87
N THR A 271 11.45 32.60 25.61
CA THR A 271 12.10 31.57 26.44
C THR A 271 11.29 30.94 27.58
N ASP A 272 11.18 29.61 27.56
CA ASP A 272 12.02 28.85 28.48
C ASP A 272 12.31 27.44 27.96
N THR A 273 13.59 27.12 28.07
CA THR A 273 14.25 25.85 27.87
C THR A 273 13.65 24.75 28.73
N ASP A 274 13.35 23.60 28.12
CA ASP A 274 14.01 22.39 28.62
C ASP A 274 14.38 21.47 27.46
N SER A 275 15.68 21.45 27.22
CA SER A 275 16.37 20.50 26.38
C SER A 275 16.32 19.13 27.07
N GLN A 276 15.47 18.23 26.56
CA GLN A 276 15.82 16.82 26.60
C GLN A 276 16.39 16.45 25.23
N ILE A 277 17.72 16.48 25.19
CA ILE A 277 18.55 15.90 24.15
C ILE A 277 18.19 14.41 24.09
N ASP A 278 17.41 14.03 23.08
CA ASP A 278 17.41 12.66 22.58
C ASP A 278 18.50 12.55 21.51
N THR A 279 19.69 12.19 21.95
CA THR A 279 20.73 11.65 21.08
C THR A 279 20.39 10.20 20.78
N GLY A 280 19.72 9.95 19.65
CA GLY A 280 19.34 8.60 19.22
C GLY A 280 18.85 8.50 17.77
N ASP A 281 19.80 8.29 16.85
CA ASP A 281 19.65 7.77 15.48
C ASP A 281 19.13 8.68 14.34
N LYS A 282 20.05 9.44 13.73
CA LYS A 282 19.96 9.88 12.34
C LYS A 282 20.41 8.73 11.44
N THR A 283 19.49 7.94 10.87
CA THR A 283 19.63 7.16 9.62
C THR A 283 18.50 6.13 9.51
N GLN A 284 17.31 6.50 9.03
CA GLN A 284 16.34 5.51 8.58
C GLN A 284 16.06 5.67 7.09
N ALA A 285 16.53 4.70 6.32
CA ALA A 285 16.27 4.59 4.90
C ALA A 285 14.76 4.58 4.65
N LYS A 286 14.30 5.45 3.74
CA LYS A 286 12.89 5.60 3.41
C LYS A 286 12.64 5.16 1.97
N SER A 287 11.60 4.36 1.74
CA SER A 287 11.23 3.95 0.37
C SER A 287 10.87 5.18 -0.47
N VAL A 288 11.44 5.25 -1.67
CA VAL A 288 11.13 6.23 -2.72
C VAL A 288 9.65 6.19 -3.11
N LEU A 289 8.98 5.04 -2.96
CA LEU A 289 7.56 4.88 -3.27
C LEU A 289 6.63 5.42 -2.17
N SER A 290 7.18 5.78 -1.00
CA SER A 290 6.43 6.49 0.04
C SER A 290 6.17 7.96 -0.30
N PHE A 291 6.88 8.51 -1.29
CA PHE A 291 6.70 9.86 -1.80
C PHE A 291 5.73 9.87 -3.00
N GLU A 292 5.12 11.03 -3.27
CA GLU A 292 4.25 11.21 -4.43
C GLU A 292 5.04 11.04 -5.74
N GLY A 293 4.58 10.11 -6.57
CA GLY A 293 5.24 9.76 -7.83
C GLY A 293 4.40 10.11 -9.05
N LYS A 294 5.03 10.76 -10.04
CA LYS A 294 4.47 10.98 -11.37
C LYS A 294 4.91 9.86 -12.31
N THR A 295 3.93 9.20 -12.93
CA THR A 295 4.12 8.15 -13.93
C THR A 295 4.10 8.70 -15.36
N SER A 296 4.44 7.86 -16.33
CA SER A 296 4.29 8.15 -17.77
C SER A 296 3.82 6.90 -18.52
N ASP A 297 3.61 7.02 -19.84
CA ASP A 297 3.34 5.86 -20.71
C ASP A 297 4.50 4.83 -20.72
N TYR A 298 5.67 5.24 -20.22
CA TYR A 298 6.86 4.41 -20.12
C TYR A 298 7.18 4.00 -18.70
N SER A 299 6.67 4.68 -17.67
CA SER A 299 7.14 4.48 -16.30
C SER A 299 5.97 4.37 -15.32
N SER A 300 6.06 3.40 -14.42
CA SER A 300 4.99 3.14 -13.45
C SER A 300 5.54 2.51 -12.18
N ARG A 301 4.74 2.51 -11.12
CA ARG A 301 4.97 1.61 -9.98
C ARG A 301 4.70 0.18 -10.41
N VAL A 302 5.49 -0.77 -9.94
CA VAL A 302 5.17 -2.19 -10.08
C VAL A 302 3.97 -2.50 -9.19
N THR A 303 2.90 -3.03 -9.76
CA THR A 303 1.64 -3.31 -9.03
C THR A 303 1.32 -4.80 -9.00
N ASP A 304 1.86 -5.57 -9.94
CA ASP A 304 1.73 -7.02 -9.95
C ASP A 304 2.87 -7.67 -9.14
N LYS A 305 2.50 -8.57 -8.23
CA LYS A 305 3.46 -9.27 -7.36
C LYS A 305 4.44 -10.15 -8.13
N ALA A 306 4.03 -10.65 -9.31
CA ALA A 306 4.87 -11.50 -10.14
C ALA A 306 6.10 -10.73 -10.66
N SER A 307 5.95 -9.48 -11.10
CA SER A 307 7.07 -8.65 -11.55
C SER A 307 7.97 -8.14 -10.41
N LEU A 308 7.58 -8.35 -9.14
CA LEU A 308 8.45 -8.14 -7.97
C LEU A 308 9.26 -9.38 -7.59
N THR A 309 9.12 -10.48 -8.34
CA THR A 309 9.87 -11.71 -8.09
C THR A 309 10.79 -12.00 -9.27
N VAL A 310 12.08 -12.16 -9.00
CA VAL A 310 13.09 -12.50 -10.02
C VAL A 310 13.97 -13.65 -9.52
N LYS A 311 14.60 -14.37 -10.45
CA LYS A 311 15.54 -15.43 -10.11
C LYS A 311 16.89 -14.83 -9.73
N GLY A 312 17.41 -15.19 -8.55
CA GLY A 312 18.78 -14.91 -8.15
C GLY A 312 19.79 -15.81 -8.86
N ASP A 313 21.07 -15.54 -8.66
CA ASP A 313 22.18 -16.26 -9.32
C ASP A 313 22.21 -17.77 -9.01
N ASP A 314 21.66 -18.17 -7.86
CA ASP A 314 21.52 -19.57 -7.43
C ASP A 314 20.21 -20.23 -7.90
N GLY A 315 19.39 -19.52 -8.68
CA GLY A 315 18.10 -19.97 -9.18
C GLY A 315 16.95 -19.87 -8.16
N THR A 316 17.19 -19.32 -6.97
CA THR A 316 16.13 -19.07 -5.98
C THR A 316 15.31 -17.83 -6.34
N ASP A 317 14.06 -17.78 -5.87
CA ASP A 317 13.23 -16.58 -6.04
C ASP A 317 13.64 -15.50 -5.05
N VAL A 318 13.98 -14.33 -5.57
CA VAL A 318 14.19 -13.10 -4.81
C VAL A 318 12.93 -12.25 -4.95
N VAL A 319 12.27 -11.97 -3.82
CA VAL A 319 11.00 -11.23 -3.77
C VAL A 319 11.25 -9.83 -3.20
N TYR A 320 10.80 -8.82 -3.94
CA TYR A 320 10.89 -7.41 -3.56
C TYR A 320 9.57 -6.88 -3.01
N ASN A 321 9.65 -5.87 -2.14
CA ASN A 321 8.47 -5.30 -1.48
C ASN A 321 7.78 -4.27 -2.37
N ASP A 322 8.57 -3.46 -3.07
CA ASP A 322 8.10 -2.44 -3.99
C ASP A 322 9.10 -2.20 -5.13
N GLY A 323 8.69 -1.45 -6.14
CA GLY A 323 9.57 -1.11 -7.23
C GLY A 323 8.95 -0.18 -8.27
N VAL A 324 9.83 0.39 -9.08
CA VAL A 324 9.48 1.17 -10.26
C VAL A 324 9.78 0.33 -11.50
N SER A 325 8.91 0.39 -12.50
CA SER A 325 9.16 -0.19 -13.83
C SER A 325 9.30 0.91 -14.89
N PHE A 326 10.15 0.64 -15.88
CA PHE A 326 10.34 1.49 -17.06
C PHE A 326 10.36 0.65 -18.33
N ARG A 327 9.49 0.96 -19.28
CA ARG A 327 9.40 0.37 -20.63
C ARG A 327 10.55 0.87 -21.49
N ILE A 328 11.31 -0.08 -22.05
CA ILE A 328 12.34 0.19 -23.04
C ILE A 328 11.75 -0.16 -24.41
N TRP A 329 11.72 0.80 -25.32
CA TRP A 329 11.08 0.65 -26.64
C TRP A 329 12.07 0.69 -27.79
N ASN A 330 13.03 1.61 -27.74
CA ASN A 330 14.03 1.79 -28.77
C ASN A 330 15.38 2.00 -28.11
N GLY A 331 16.33 1.10 -28.41
CA GLY A 331 17.62 0.92 -27.75
C GLY A 331 18.13 2.18 -27.07
N THR A 332 18.52 3.21 -27.82
CA THR A 332 19.21 4.37 -27.24
C THR A 332 18.33 5.59 -26.92
N SER A 333 17.02 5.53 -27.17
CA SER A 333 16.14 6.72 -27.16
C SER A 333 14.91 6.61 -26.26
N SER A 334 14.89 5.61 -25.37
CA SER A 334 13.76 5.37 -24.46
C SER A 334 13.81 6.30 -23.25
N ALA A 335 14.98 6.42 -22.61
CA ALA A 335 15.19 7.26 -21.44
C ALA A 335 15.07 8.74 -21.79
N ASN A 336 14.18 9.41 -21.08
CA ASN A 336 13.97 10.84 -21.11
C ASN A 336 13.44 11.23 -19.73
N VAL A 337 13.89 12.35 -19.17
CA VAL A 337 13.42 12.84 -17.87
C VAL A 337 11.89 12.98 -17.83
N ASP A 338 11.26 13.40 -18.93
CA ASP A 338 9.80 13.56 -19.05
C ASP A 338 9.05 12.22 -19.12
N ARG A 339 9.77 11.13 -19.46
CA ARG A 339 9.26 9.75 -19.44
C ARG A 339 9.61 9.03 -18.14
N ALA A 340 10.58 9.51 -17.38
CA ALA A 340 11.03 8.88 -16.15
C ALA A 340 9.89 8.76 -15.13
N TYR A 341 9.94 7.78 -14.24
CA TYR A 341 9.11 7.85 -13.03
C TYR A 341 9.72 8.92 -12.13
N GLN A 342 8.98 9.98 -11.82
CA GLN A 342 9.50 11.13 -11.08
C GLN A 342 8.93 11.13 -9.67
N THR A 343 9.73 11.40 -8.65
CA THR A 343 9.24 11.55 -7.28
C THR A 343 9.89 12.74 -6.58
N ASN A 344 9.14 13.39 -5.68
CA ASN A 344 9.62 14.52 -4.89
C ASN A 344 10.03 14.06 -3.48
N ILE A 345 11.33 14.09 -3.22
CA ILE A 345 11.96 13.67 -1.97
C ILE A 345 12.31 14.84 -1.04
N GLY A 346 12.02 16.09 -1.42
CA GLY A 346 12.14 17.26 -0.54
C GLY A 346 13.56 17.79 -0.29
N GLY A 347 14.60 17.15 -0.83
CA GLY A 347 15.99 17.67 -0.83
C GLY A 347 16.80 17.45 0.44
N SER A 348 16.24 16.79 1.45
CA SER A 348 16.91 16.47 2.72
C SER A 348 17.73 15.17 2.69
N TYR A 349 17.53 14.33 1.67
CA TYR A 349 18.24 13.07 1.52
C TYR A 349 19.51 13.27 0.70
N THR A 350 20.50 12.43 0.97
CA THR A 350 21.84 12.52 0.41
C THR A 350 22.23 11.29 -0.40
N LYS A 351 21.59 10.15 -0.15
CA LYS A 351 21.91 8.89 -0.83
C LYS A 351 20.67 8.21 -1.40
N LEU A 352 20.82 7.57 -2.55
CA LEU A 352 19.81 6.70 -3.17
C LEU A 352 20.41 5.30 -3.44
N SER A 353 19.69 4.26 -3.02
CA SER A 353 20.06 2.85 -3.22
C SER A 353 18.87 2.05 -3.76
N PHE A 354 19.11 1.06 -4.62
CA PHE A 354 18.10 0.15 -5.18
C PHE A 354 18.74 -1.08 -5.82
N ASP A 355 17.94 -2.13 -6.04
CA ASP A 355 18.31 -3.26 -6.89
C ASP A 355 17.77 -3.04 -8.30
N ALA A 356 18.65 -3.10 -9.29
CA ALA A 356 18.29 -2.99 -10.69
C ALA A 356 18.14 -4.35 -11.36
N TYR A 357 17.14 -4.49 -12.23
CA TYR A 357 16.95 -5.67 -13.07
C TYR A 357 16.36 -5.29 -14.42
N VAL A 358 16.73 -6.00 -15.48
CA VAL A 358 16.10 -5.83 -16.80
C VAL A 358 15.51 -7.13 -17.30
N ALA A 359 14.19 -7.17 -17.40
CA ALA A 359 13.44 -8.25 -18.00
C ALA A 359 13.36 -8.08 -19.52
N THR A 360 13.68 -9.14 -20.23
CA THR A 360 13.63 -9.28 -21.68
C THR A 360 13.41 -10.78 -21.99
N LYS A 361 13.43 -11.16 -23.26
CA LYS A 361 13.44 -12.57 -23.66
C LYS A 361 14.65 -13.29 -23.05
N GLU A 362 14.45 -14.48 -22.48
CA GLU A 362 15.52 -15.25 -21.80
C GLU A 362 16.77 -15.47 -22.66
N GLU A 363 16.60 -15.58 -23.99
CA GLU A 363 17.70 -15.71 -24.94
C GLU A 363 18.72 -14.54 -24.90
N ASN A 364 18.29 -13.38 -24.39
CA ASN A 364 19.08 -12.16 -24.23
C ASN A 364 19.76 -12.07 -22.85
N PHE A 365 19.41 -12.93 -21.90
CA PHE A 365 20.02 -12.92 -20.57
C PHE A 365 21.52 -13.20 -20.68
N GLY A 366 22.33 -12.42 -19.96
CA GLY A 366 23.79 -12.51 -20.04
C GLY A 366 24.41 -11.97 -21.33
N LYS A 367 23.62 -11.43 -22.28
CA LYS A 367 24.10 -11.03 -23.63
C LYS A 367 23.81 -9.58 -23.99
N ARG A 368 22.72 -9.00 -23.47
CA ARG A 368 22.35 -7.61 -23.73
C ARG A 368 22.60 -6.76 -22.50
N SER A 369 23.17 -5.59 -22.74
CA SER A 369 23.38 -4.58 -21.70
C SER A 369 22.40 -3.41 -21.89
N TYR A 370 21.96 -2.88 -20.77
CA TYR A 370 21.05 -1.77 -20.66
C TYR A 370 21.68 -0.69 -19.79
N GLU A 371 21.30 0.55 -20.03
CA GLU A 371 21.69 1.71 -19.25
C GLU A 371 20.49 2.10 -18.39
N ILE A 372 20.66 2.06 -17.08
CA ILE A 372 19.71 2.64 -16.14
C ILE A 372 20.20 4.03 -15.75
N ILE A 373 19.28 5.00 -15.71
CA ILE A 373 19.59 6.42 -15.52
C ILE A 373 18.75 6.98 -14.38
N ILE A 374 19.42 7.65 -13.46
CA ILE A 374 18.79 8.48 -12.42
C ILE A 374 18.96 9.94 -12.80
N TYR A 375 17.85 10.69 -12.81
CA TYR A 375 17.83 12.11 -13.12
C TYR A 375 17.57 12.96 -11.89
N ASN A 376 18.18 14.15 -11.85
CA ASN A 376 17.59 15.28 -11.17
C ASN A 376 16.53 15.86 -12.09
N VAL A 377 15.26 15.75 -11.70
CA VAL A 377 14.13 16.11 -12.57
C VAL A 377 14.05 17.62 -12.79
N ASP A 378 14.39 18.40 -11.78
CA ASP A 378 14.28 19.87 -11.83
C ASP A 378 15.36 20.46 -12.77
N THR A 379 16.59 19.92 -12.74
CA THR A 379 17.69 20.40 -13.60
C THR A 379 17.83 19.62 -14.91
N LYS A 380 17.14 18.48 -15.05
CA LYS A 380 17.28 17.49 -16.13
C LYS A 380 18.68 16.84 -16.21
N GLU A 381 19.50 17.00 -15.18
CA GLU A 381 20.83 16.40 -15.08
C GLU A 381 20.75 14.90 -14.83
N LYS A 382 21.70 14.13 -15.40
CA LYS A 382 21.89 12.72 -15.03
C LYS A 382 22.73 12.65 -13.76
N LEU A 383 22.13 12.20 -12.66
CA LEU A 383 22.80 11.97 -11.39
C LEU A 383 23.64 10.69 -11.42
N ALA A 384 23.13 9.67 -12.10
CA ALA A 384 23.84 8.41 -12.28
C ALA A 384 23.45 7.73 -13.59
N SER A 385 24.38 6.95 -14.13
CA SER A 385 24.19 6.03 -15.25
C SER A 385 24.88 4.72 -14.93
N ILE A 386 24.13 3.63 -14.91
CA ILE A 386 24.60 2.30 -14.50
C ILE A 386 24.31 1.30 -15.62
N THR A 387 25.34 0.54 -16.00
CA THR A 387 25.18 -0.59 -16.93
C THR A 387 24.66 -1.80 -16.19
N VAL A 388 23.56 -2.38 -16.69
CA VAL A 388 22.90 -3.57 -16.14
C VAL A 388 22.79 -4.62 -17.24
N MET A 389 23.20 -5.85 -16.96
CA MET A 389 23.05 -6.97 -17.89
C MET A 389 21.64 -7.54 -17.76
N ALA A 390 21.01 -7.89 -18.89
CA ALA A 390 19.69 -8.50 -18.88
C ALA A 390 19.70 -9.81 -18.09
N GLY A 391 18.68 -10.00 -17.25
CA GLY A 391 18.53 -11.19 -16.42
C GLY A 391 19.38 -11.20 -15.14
N GLU A 392 20.25 -10.21 -14.90
CA GLU A 392 21.07 -10.12 -13.69
C GLU A 392 20.51 -9.08 -12.71
N ILE A 393 20.56 -9.40 -11.41
CA ILE A 393 20.26 -8.44 -10.34
C ILE A 393 21.51 -7.61 -10.08
N LYS A 394 21.43 -6.30 -10.28
CA LYS A 394 22.52 -5.36 -10.02
C LYS A 394 22.19 -4.49 -8.80
N LYS A 395 22.86 -4.71 -7.68
CA LYS A 395 22.80 -3.82 -6.52
C LYS A 395 23.44 -2.47 -6.86
N VAL A 396 22.71 -1.39 -6.57
CA VAL A 396 23.17 -0.01 -6.76
C VAL A 396 23.02 0.71 -5.43
N GLU A 397 24.14 1.21 -4.89
CA GLU A 397 24.19 1.77 -3.55
C GLU A 397 24.82 3.17 -3.59
N ASP A 398 24.39 4.03 -2.66
CA ASP A 398 25.03 5.31 -2.35
C ASP A 398 25.15 6.29 -3.54
N ILE A 399 24.14 6.36 -4.41
CA ILE A 399 24.07 7.44 -5.42
C ILE A 399 23.90 8.78 -4.68
N ASP A 400 24.83 9.71 -4.90
CA ASP A 400 24.74 11.06 -4.34
C ASP A 400 23.56 11.82 -4.93
N ILE A 401 22.64 12.19 -4.06
CA ILE A 401 21.44 12.98 -4.35
C ILE A 401 21.36 14.22 -3.44
N THR A 402 22.49 14.65 -2.88
CA THR A 402 22.55 15.78 -1.94
C THR A 402 21.90 17.03 -2.53
N GLY A 403 20.86 17.53 -1.84
CA GLY A 403 20.12 18.72 -2.25
C GLY A 403 19.17 18.50 -3.43
N VAL A 404 19.03 17.29 -3.95
CA VAL A 404 18.10 16.96 -5.04
C VAL A 404 16.68 16.85 -4.49
N LYS A 405 15.78 17.70 -4.97
CA LYS A 405 14.37 17.68 -4.54
C LYS A 405 13.56 16.63 -5.28
N LYS A 406 13.83 16.42 -6.57
CA LYS A 406 13.10 15.44 -7.39
C LYS A 406 14.03 14.51 -8.15
N ILE A 407 13.82 13.22 -7.99
CA ILE A 407 14.57 12.17 -8.68
C ILE A 407 13.70 11.49 -9.74
N GLY A 408 14.34 11.06 -10.83
CA GLY A 408 13.68 10.42 -11.97
C GLY A 408 14.34 9.10 -12.35
N PHE A 409 13.56 8.03 -12.50
CA PHE A 409 14.04 6.69 -12.89
C PHE A 409 13.72 6.39 -14.36
N ALA A 410 14.72 6.09 -15.17
CA ALA A 410 14.54 5.72 -16.57
C ALA A 410 15.58 4.71 -17.06
N ALA A 411 15.35 4.11 -18.23
CA ALA A 411 16.29 3.17 -18.81
C ALA A 411 16.35 3.23 -20.34
N ASN A 412 17.49 2.82 -20.88
CA ASN A 412 17.81 2.65 -22.29
C ASN A 412 18.44 1.26 -22.51
N GLY A 413 18.35 0.74 -23.73
CA GLY A 413 19.24 -0.28 -24.23
C GLY A 413 20.59 0.30 -24.70
N ILE A 414 21.67 -0.44 -24.49
CA ILE A 414 23.01 -0.06 -24.97
C ILE A 414 23.27 -0.77 -26.30
N GLN A 415 23.37 -0.01 -27.39
CA GLN A 415 23.69 -0.53 -28.74
C GLN A 415 22.74 -1.62 -29.26
N ILE A 416 21.50 -1.67 -28.77
CA ILE A 416 20.50 -2.66 -29.18
C ILE A 416 19.77 -2.15 -30.43
N THR A 417 19.95 -2.82 -31.57
CA THR A 417 19.05 -2.72 -32.73
C THR A 417 17.89 -3.71 -32.55
N GLY A 418 16.65 -3.23 -32.59
CA GLY A 418 15.47 -4.09 -32.42
C GLY A 418 15.17 -4.50 -30.98
N ALA A 419 15.32 -3.57 -30.02
CA ALA A 419 14.70 -3.72 -28.70
C ALA A 419 13.18 -3.95 -28.90
N ASP A 420 12.65 -4.94 -28.20
CA ASP A 420 11.22 -5.27 -28.29
C ASP A 420 10.47 -4.35 -27.32
N ASN A 421 9.24 -3.96 -27.67
CA ASN A 421 8.38 -3.11 -26.82
C ASN A 421 8.04 -3.76 -25.45
N THR A 422 8.46 -5.02 -25.27
CA THR A 422 8.28 -5.86 -24.11
C THR A 422 9.43 -5.74 -23.09
N ASP A 423 10.58 -5.15 -23.45
CA ASP A 423 11.70 -5.00 -22.52
C ASP A 423 11.32 -4.03 -21.36
N ARG A 424 11.67 -4.41 -20.13
CA ARG A 424 11.31 -3.68 -18.90
C ARG A 424 12.51 -3.58 -17.96
N ALA A 425 12.90 -2.36 -17.61
CA ALA A 425 13.79 -2.13 -16.48
C ALA A 425 12.97 -2.01 -15.20
N TYR A 426 13.52 -2.56 -14.12
CA TYR A 426 12.96 -2.51 -12.79
C TYR A 426 13.99 -1.94 -11.81
N PHE A 427 13.47 -1.15 -10.87
CA PHE A 427 14.20 -0.52 -9.79
C PHE A 427 13.50 -0.95 -8.51
N PHE A 428 13.98 -2.03 -7.91
CA PHE A 428 13.37 -2.68 -6.77
C PHE A 428 13.88 -2.10 -5.45
N ASN A 429 12.96 -2.01 -4.47
CA ASN A 429 13.19 -1.43 -3.15
C ASN A 429 14.01 -0.12 -3.17
N PRO A 430 13.68 0.87 -4.03
CA PRO A 430 14.45 2.11 -4.07
C PRO A 430 14.27 2.88 -2.77
N THR A 431 15.38 3.25 -2.13
CA THR A 431 15.44 3.87 -0.81
C THR A 431 16.31 5.12 -0.81
N VAL A 432 15.93 6.11 -0.01
CA VAL A 432 16.71 7.33 0.23
C VAL A 432 17.10 7.47 1.70
N GLU A 433 18.32 7.96 1.93
CA GLU A 433 18.92 8.19 3.26
C GLU A 433 19.41 9.61 3.46
#